data_AF-A4FKB1-F1
#
_entry.id   AF-A4FKB1-F1
#
_cell.length_a   1.000
_cell.length_b   1.000
_cell.length_c   1.000
_cell.angle_alpha   90.00
_cell.angle_beta   90.00
_cell.angle_gamma   90.00
#
_symmetry.space_group_name_H-M   'P 1'
#
loop_
_entity.id
_entity.type
_entity.pdbx_description
1 polymer ?
#
loop_
_entity_poly.entity_id
_entity_poly.type
_entity_poly.pdbx_seq_one_letter_code
_entity_poly.pdbx_strand_id
1 'polypeptide(L)'
;MISLRYHIVSVAAVFLALALGVVLGSTSVSERLLSSVVADRDSLDGQTEQLRAERDALRAQVEGADRFGRAIGPAAVQGQLNGRTVVLISDHRVDPADRDALKELLSAAGASVTGELQLTDGVTDPYRADQLRQVVNELLPTGVQVPASADPGTLAGGLLGPVSLLDPRAGQPHASAEERTAALAGLTAGGFAHVAQEVKPAQAAVVLTRARVEDESAGARSAILARMATQLDRSGAGTVLAGTAGSADGSGPVGIVRADNSIASLVSTVDNTDTAAGRVAVIMALREQFDRQSGHYGSAGNAQGALPGSRG
;
A
#
# COMPACT_ATOMS: atom_id res chain seq x y z
N MET A 1 -20.80 32.68 -85.14
CA MET A 1 -21.51 32.62 -83.84
C MET A 1 -21.73 31.16 -83.51
N ILE A 2 -21.01 30.63 -82.53
CA ILE A 2 -21.24 29.27 -82.02
C ILE A 2 -22.67 29.24 -81.47
N SER A 3 -23.50 28.31 -81.93
CA SER A 3 -24.91 28.27 -81.52
C SER A 3 -24.99 28.00 -80.03
N LEU A 4 -25.99 28.58 -79.35
CA LEU A 4 -26.25 28.41 -77.91
C LEU A 4 -26.28 26.93 -77.47
N ARG A 5 -26.62 26.03 -78.40
CA ARG A 5 -26.59 24.57 -78.23
C ARG A 5 -25.18 24.02 -77.98
N TYR A 6 -24.15 24.56 -78.64
CA TYR A 6 -22.77 24.06 -78.48
C TYR A 6 -22.14 24.44 -77.13
N HIS A 7 -22.43 25.63 -76.59
CA HIS A 7 -21.96 26.02 -75.25
C HIS A 7 -22.61 25.20 -74.14
N ILE A 8 -23.91 24.93 -74.24
CA ILE A 8 -24.61 24.08 -73.27
C ILE A 8 -24.04 22.66 -73.27
N VAL A 9 -23.78 22.08 -74.46
CA VAL A 9 -23.18 20.74 -74.58
C VAL A 9 -21.77 20.69 -73.99
N SER A 10 -20.93 21.71 -74.21
CA SER A 10 -19.58 21.76 -73.63
C SER A 10 -19.59 21.90 -72.11
N VAL A 11 -20.48 22.73 -71.54
CA VAL A 11 -20.59 22.89 -70.08
C VAL A 11 -21.13 21.61 -69.45
N ALA A 12 -22.14 20.99 -70.05
CA ALA A 12 -22.66 19.71 -69.60
C ALA A 12 -21.60 18.60 -69.63
N ALA A 13 -20.76 18.56 -70.68
CA ALA A 13 -19.66 17.60 -70.78
C ALA A 13 -18.60 17.78 -69.68
N VAL A 14 -18.25 19.03 -69.34
CA VAL A 14 -17.30 19.32 -68.25
C VAL A 14 -17.86 18.92 -66.89
N PHE A 15 -19.13 19.25 -66.59
CA PHE A 15 -19.77 18.84 -65.33
C PHE A 15 -19.91 17.32 -65.23
N LEU A 16 -20.25 16.63 -66.32
CA LEU A 16 -20.33 15.18 -66.36
C LEU A 16 -18.95 14.54 -66.11
N ALA A 17 -17.90 15.04 -66.76
CA ALA A 17 -16.53 14.59 -66.55
C ALA A 17 -16.06 14.81 -65.10
N LEU A 18 -16.40 15.95 -64.50
CA LEU A 18 -16.09 16.26 -63.10
C LEU A 18 -16.83 15.32 -62.14
N ALA A 19 -18.13 15.10 -62.36
CA ALA A 19 -18.94 14.19 -61.55
C ALA A 19 -18.39 12.75 -61.62
N LEU A 20 -18.07 12.25 -62.82
CA LEU A 20 -17.43 10.94 -63.01
C LEU A 20 -16.05 10.87 -62.33
N GLY A 21 -15.23 11.91 -62.47
CA GLY A 21 -13.91 11.98 -61.82
C GLY A 21 -13.99 11.94 -60.29
N VAL A 22 -14.95 12.65 -59.68
CA VAL A 22 -15.17 12.65 -58.23
C VAL A 22 -15.73 11.30 -57.75
N VAL A 23 -16.65 10.68 -58.49
CA VAL A 23 -17.21 9.37 -58.14
C VAL A 23 -16.13 8.28 -58.22
N LEU A 24 -15.33 8.24 -59.28
CA LEU A 24 -14.25 7.26 -59.45
C LEU A 24 -13.08 7.52 -58.46
N GLY A 25 -12.77 8.78 -58.18
CA GLY A 25 -11.76 9.15 -57.20
C GLY A 25 -12.16 8.85 -55.76
N SER A 26 -13.42 9.11 -55.39
CA SER A 26 -13.91 8.88 -54.03
C SER A 26 -14.13 7.41 -53.70
N THR A 27 -14.60 6.59 -54.66
CA THR A 27 -14.79 5.14 -54.48
C THR A 27 -13.45 4.42 -54.23
N SER A 28 -12.43 4.67 -55.04
CA SER A 28 -11.11 4.04 -54.89
C SER A 28 -10.35 4.44 -53.61
N VAL A 29 -10.50 5.69 -53.16
CA VAL A 29 -9.91 6.15 -51.89
C VAL A 29 -10.69 5.60 -50.69
N SER A 30 -12.03 5.56 -50.77
CA SER A 30 -12.89 5.02 -49.72
C SER A 30 -12.66 3.53 -49.50
N GLU A 31 -12.49 2.74 -50.56
CA GLU A 31 -12.17 1.31 -50.46
C GLU A 31 -10.83 1.06 -49.78
N ARG A 32 -9.78 1.83 -50.13
CA ARG A 32 -8.46 1.72 -49.50
C ARG A 32 -8.50 2.09 -48.03
N LEU A 33 -9.13 3.21 -47.68
CA LEU A 33 -9.26 3.65 -46.28
C LEU A 33 -10.12 2.69 -45.46
N LEU A 34 -11.21 2.15 -46.04
CA LEU A 34 -12.03 1.15 -45.35
C LEU A 34 -11.24 -0.15 -45.14
N SER A 35 -10.47 -0.59 -46.13
CA SER A 35 -9.63 -1.80 -46.00
C SER A 35 -8.51 -1.65 -44.98
N SER A 36 -7.88 -0.47 -44.87
CA SER A 36 -6.87 -0.21 -43.85
C SER A 36 -7.49 -0.14 -42.45
N VAL A 37 -8.65 0.50 -42.30
CA VAL A 37 -9.37 0.55 -41.02
C VAL A 37 -9.83 -0.85 -40.58
N VAL A 38 -10.29 -1.69 -41.51
CA VAL A 38 -10.64 -3.09 -41.22
C VAL A 38 -9.41 -3.90 -40.82
N ALA A 39 -8.29 -3.77 -41.55
CA ALA A 39 -7.04 -4.46 -41.21
C ALA A 39 -6.47 -4.00 -39.85
N ASP A 40 -6.51 -2.70 -39.55
CA ASP A 40 -6.10 -2.15 -38.25
C ASP A 40 -7.00 -2.67 -37.14
N ARG A 41 -8.32 -2.73 -37.38
CA ARG A 41 -9.28 -3.31 -36.43
C ARG A 41 -8.98 -4.78 -36.16
N ASP A 42 -8.80 -5.60 -37.20
CA ASP A 42 -8.52 -7.03 -37.04
C ASP A 42 -7.19 -7.26 -36.31
N SER A 43 -6.17 -6.42 -36.57
CA SER A 43 -4.90 -6.42 -35.85
C SER A 43 -5.06 -6.06 -34.37
N LEU A 44 -5.83 -5.01 -34.06
CA LEU A 44 -6.14 -4.60 -32.69
C LEU A 44 -6.96 -5.66 -31.94
N ASP A 45 -7.92 -6.29 -32.61
CA ASP A 45 -8.72 -7.39 -32.05
C ASP A 45 -7.80 -8.58 -31.73
N GLY A 46 -6.89 -8.95 -32.64
CA GLY A 46 -5.88 -10.00 -32.42
C GLY A 46 -4.91 -9.67 -31.28
N GLN A 47 -4.40 -8.44 -31.19
CA GLN A 47 -3.56 -7.98 -30.08
C GLN A 47 -4.31 -8.02 -28.75
N THR A 48 -5.59 -7.64 -28.76
CA THR A 48 -6.43 -7.66 -27.56
C THR A 48 -6.67 -9.10 -27.08
N GLU A 49 -6.92 -10.05 -27.99
CA GLU A 49 -7.03 -11.48 -27.65
C GLU A 49 -5.72 -12.03 -27.10
N GLN A 50 -4.59 -11.71 -27.71
CA GLN A 50 -3.26 -12.14 -27.25
C GLN A 50 -2.95 -11.58 -25.85
N LEU A 51 -3.14 -10.27 -25.62
CA LEU A 51 -2.91 -9.65 -24.32
C LEU A 51 -3.84 -10.21 -23.24
N ARG A 52 -5.08 -10.55 -23.58
CA ARG A 52 -6.00 -11.23 -22.65
C ARG A 52 -5.48 -12.61 -22.28
N ALA A 53 -5.05 -13.40 -23.26
CA ALA A 53 -4.50 -14.75 -23.02
C ALA A 53 -3.22 -14.70 -22.18
N GLU A 54 -2.31 -13.77 -22.47
CA GLU A 54 -1.09 -13.56 -21.69
C GLU A 54 -1.40 -13.12 -20.25
N ARG A 55 -2.32 -12.17 -20.08
CA ARG A 55 -2.80 -11.72 -18.76
C ARG A 55 -3.38 -12.89 -17.96
N ASP A 56 -4.21 -13.72 -18.58
CA ASP A 56 -4.83 -14.88 -17.93
C ASP A 56 -3.77 -15.92 -17.51
N ALA A 57 -2.79 -16.18 -18.37
CA ALA A 57 -1.68 -17.09 -18.07
C ALA A 57 -0.79 -16.58 -16.92
N LEU A 58 -0.40 -15.30 -16.96
CA LEU A 58 0.38 -14.66 -15.89
C LEU A 58 -0.39 -14.66 -14.56
N ARG A 59 -1.69 -14.37 -14.60
CA ARG A 59 -2.54 -14.43 -13.41
C ARG A 59 -2.57 -15.83 -12.82
N ALA A 60 -2.75 -16.86 -13.63
CA ALA A 60 -2.74 -18.25 -13.17
C ALA A 60 -1.38 -18.64 -12.55
N GLN A 61 -0.27 -18.13 -13.11
CA GLN A 61 1.07 -18.34 -12.57
C GLN A 61 1.26 -17.65 -11.21
N VAL A 62 0.82 -16.39 -11.07
CA VAL A 62 0.89 -15.64 -9.80
C VAL A 62 0.03 -16.33 -8.73
N GLU A 63 -1.19 -16.72 -9.06
CA GLU A 63 -2.06 -17.46 -8.13
C GLU A 63 -1.46 -18.81 -7.74
N GLY A 64 -0.78 -19.50 -8.67
CA GLY A 64 -0.04 -20.73 -8.40
C GLY A 64 1.13 -20.53 -7.45
N ALA A 65 1.95 -19.51 -7.67
CA ALA A 65 3.08 -19.15 -6.80
C ALA A 65 2.60 -18.75 -5.40
N ASP A 66 1.48 -18.02 -5.32
CA ASP A 66 0.90 -17.59 -4.05
C ASP A 66 0.30 -18.77 -3.26
N ARG A 67 -0.34 -19.74 -3.93
CA ARG A 67 -0.77 -21.01 -3.30
C ARG A 67 0.42 -21.80 -2.77
N PHE A 68 1.50 -21.90 -3.55
CA PHE A 68 2.73 -22.55 -3.11
C PHE A 68 3.31 -21.84 -1.87
N GLY A 69 3.43 -20.50 -1.92
CA GLY A 69 3.90 -19.69 -0.81
C GLY A 69 3.05 -19.85 0.46
N ARG A 70 1.72 -19.94 0.35
CA ARG A 70 0.84 -20.24 1.49
C ARG A 70 1.11 -21.61 2.10
N ALA A 71 1.40 -22.62 1.27
CA ALA A 71 1.67 -23.98 1.74
C ALA A 71 3.03 -24.09 2.46
N ILE A 72 4.07 -23.42 1.95
CA ILE A 72 5.42 -23.51 2.53
C ILE A 72 5.70 -22.44 3.60
N GLY A 73 4.98 -21.32 3.57
CA GLY A 73 5.22 -20.15 4.39
C GLY A 73 5.34 -20.44 5.89
N PRO A 74 4.37 -21.14 6.51
CA PRO A 74 4.43 -21.48 7.93
C PRO A 74 5.70 -22.25 8.32
N ALA A 75 6.11 -23.22 7.50
CA ALA A 75 7.33 -23.99 7.74
C ALA A 75 8.60 -23.15 7.55
N ALA A 76 8.59 -22.23 6.57
CA ALA A 76 9.71 -21.35 6.28
C ALA A 76 9.99 -20.33 7.42
N VAL A 77 8.94 -19.89 8.12
CA VAL A 77 9.06 -18.89 9.20
C VAL A 77 9.12 -19.51 10.60
N GLN A 78 9.01 -20.83 10.71
CA GLN A 78 8.91 -21.51 11.99
C GLN A 78 10.11 -21.16 12.88
N GLY A 79 9.81 -20.71 14.10
CA GLY A 79 10.81 -20.38 15.12
C GLY A 79 11.59 -19.07 14.89
N GLN A 80 11.30 -18.31 13.83
CA GLN A 80 11.99 -17.04 13.55
C GLN A 80 11.70 -15.95 14.59
N LEU A 81 10.54 -16.03 15.28
CA LEU A 81 10.09 -15.04 16.26
C LEU A 81 9.74 -15.66 17.62
N ASN A 82 10.36 -16.78 17.98
CA ASN A 82 10.10 -17.48 19.24
C ASN A 82 10.20 -16.56 20.46
N GLY A 83 9.12 -16.51 21.26
CA GLY A 83 9.07 -15.73 22.49
C GLY A 83 8.98 -14.21 22.27
N ARG A 84 8.78 -13.77 21.02
CA ARG A 84 8.56 -12.36 20.70
C ARG A 84 7.10 -11.99 20.80
N THR A 85 6.82 -10.76 21.25
CA THR A 85 5.45 -10.21 21.28
C THR A 85 5.32 -9.12 20.25
N VAL A 86 4.22 -9.14 19.51
CA VAL A 86 3.95 -8.22 18.39
C VAL A 86 2.55 -7.64 18.52
N VAL A 87 2.40 -6.33 18.30
CA VAL A 87 1.10 -5.69 18.15
C VAL A 87 0.81 -5.44 16.67
N LEU A 88 -0.40 -5.76 16.23
CA LEU A 88 -0.86 -5.47 14.88
C LEU A 88 -1.65 -4.16 14.88
N ILE A 89 -1.23 -3.21 14.05
CA ILE A 89 -1.90 -1.94 13.84
C ILE A 89 -2.29 -1.90 12.37
N SER A 90 -3.58 -1.81 12.03
CA SER A 90 -4.04 -1.85 10.64
C SER A 90 -4.84 -0.60 10.28
N ASP A 91 -4.60 -0.02 9.11
CA ASP A 91 -5.52 0.95 8.52
C ASP A 91 -6.90 0.31 8.27
N HIS A 92 -7.99 1.05 8.46
CA HIS A 92 -9.36 0.54 8.25
C HIS A 92 -9.63 -0.01 6.84
N ARG A 93 -8.85 0.38 5.84
CA ARG A 93 -8.97 -0.12 4.45
C ARG A 93 -8.35 -1.49 4.26
N VAL A 94 -7.47 -1.94 5.16
CA VAL A 94 -6.81 -3.25 5.07
C VAL A 94 -7.86 -4.36 5.05
N ASP A 95 -7.69 -5.31 4.13
CA ASP A 95 -8.59 -6.45 4.05
C ASP A 95 -8.43 -7.30 5.33
N PRO A 96 -9.51 -7.59 6.08
CA PRO A 96 -9.43 -8.47 7.25
C PRO A 96 -8.76 -9.81 6.94
N ALA A 97 -8.94 -10.36 5.74
CA ALA A 97 -8.32 -11.62 5.35
C ALA A 97 -6.78 -11.54 5.29
N ASP A 98 -6.23 -10.42 4.81
CA ASP A 98 -4.77 -10.22 4.75
C ASP A 98 -4.19 -10.06 6.17
N ARG A 99 -4.89 -9.33 7.04
CA ARG A 99 -4.51 -9.17 8.45
C ARG A 99 -4.55 -10.52 9.18
N ASP A 100 -5.61 -11.28 9.02
CA ASP A 100 -5.80 -12.56 9.71
C ASP A 100 -4.77 -13.59 9.22
N ALA A 101 -4.49 -13.63 7.91
CA ALA A 101 -3.43 -14.48 7.34
C ALA A 101 -2.04 -14.11 7.89
N LEU A 102 -1.74 -12.82 8.09
CA LEU A 102 -0.49 -12.41 8.73
C LEU A 102 -0.44 -12.80 10.21
N LYS A 103 -1.54 -12.65 10.94
CA LYS A 103 -1.65 -13.05 12.35
C LYS A 103 -1.40 -14.55 12.53
N GLU A 104 -1.96 -15.38 11.66
CA GLU A 104 -1.70 -16.82 11.65
C GLU A 104 -0.21 -17.11 11.37
N LEU A 105 0.40 -16.39 10.42
CA LEU A 105 1.80 -16.58 10.09
C LEU A 105 2.76 -16.12 11.20
N LEU A 106 2.43 -15.02 11.90
CA LEU A 106 3.13 -14.58 13.11
C LEU A 106 3.10 -15.66 14.20
N SER A 107 1.93 -16.28 14.38
CA SER A 107 1.75 -17.36 15.35
C SER A 107 2.58 -18.60 14.96
N ALA A 108 2.57 -18.97 13.67
CA ALA A 108 3.42 -20.05 13.13
C ALA A 108 4.92 -19.75 13.29
N ALA A 109 5.33 -18.48 13.24
CA ALA A 109 6.71 -18.06 13.47
C ALA A 109 7.14 -18.10 14.96
N GLY A 110 6.21 -18.35 15.88
CA GLY A 110 6.44 -18.40 17.32
C GLY A 110 6.24 -17.07 18.06
N ALA A 111 5.68 -16.06 17.38
CA ALA A 111 5.34 -14.78 18.01
C ALA A 111 3.95 -14.84 18.69
N SER A 112 3.78 -14.07 19.75
CA SER A 112 2.46 -13.83 20.38
C SER A 112 1.92 -12.48 19.95
N VAL A 113 0.76 -12.47 19.28
CA VAL A 113 0.05 -11.22 18.97
C VAL A 113 -0.69 -10.73 20.22
N THR A 114 -0.25 -9.59 20.78
CA THR A 114 -0.74 -9.10 22.08
C THR A 114 -1.89 -8.10 21.98
N GLY A 115 -2.23 -7.68 20.76
CA GLY A 115 -3.34 -6.77 20.50
C GLY A 115 -3.48 -6.47 19.02
N GLU A 116 -4.70 -6.06 18.65
CA GLU A 116 -5.06 -5.60 17.31
C GLU A 116 -5.74 -4.24 17.42
N LEU A 117 -5.17 -3.24 16.75
CA LEU A 117 -5.70 -1.89 16.69
C LEU A 117 -6.00 -1.55 15.23
N GLN A 118 -7.22 -1.14 14.94
CA GLN A 118 -7.59 -0.67 13.63
C GLN A 118 -7.69 0.85 13.63
N LEU A 119 -6.87 1.52 12.84
CA LEU A 119 -6.87 2.97 12.68
C LEU A 119 -8.01 3.39 11.76
N THR A 120 -8.76 4.41 12.16
CA THR A 120 -9.79 5.01 11.30
C THR A 120 -9.17 6.04 10.36
N ASP A 121 -9.94 6.51 9.36
CA ASP A 121 -9.55 7.67 8.56
C ASP A 121 -9.16 8.88 9.41
N GLY A 122 -9.81 9.04 10.56
CA GLY A 122 -9.63 10.18 11.44
C GLY A 122 -8.21 10.41 11.91
N VAL A 123 -7.41 9.34 12.11
CA VAL A 123 -6.01 9.48 12.54
C VAL A 123 -5.11 9.94 11.39
N THR A 124 -5.48 9.59 10.16
CA THR A 124 -4.75 9.98 8.95
C THR A 124 -5.27 11.26 8.31
N ASP A 125 -6.35 11.83 8.86
CA ASP A 125 -6.98 13.04 8.35
C ASP A 125 -6.20 14.29 8.80
N PRO A 126 -5.56 15.04 7.87
CA PRO A 126 -4.83 16.24 8.23
C PRO A 126 -5.73 17.34 8.83
N TYR A 127 -7.03 17.34 8.54
CA TYR A 127 -7.98 18.33 9.08
C TYR A 127 -8.38 18.04 10.53
N ARG A 128 -8.10 16.84 11.04
CA ARG A 128 -8.40 16.43 12.41
C ARG A 128 -7.19 16.49 13.35
N ALA A 129 -6.08 17.08 12.88
CA ALA A 129 -4.83 17.22 13.64
C ALA A 129 -5.02 17.84 15.03
N ASP A 130 -5.83 18.90 15.12
CA ASP A 130 -6.05 19.63 16.38
C ASP A 130 -6.88 18.82 17.37
N GLN A 131 -7.88 18.10 16.88
CA GLN A 131 -8.73 17.22 17.70
C GLN A 131 -7.90 16.04 18.22
N LEU A 132 -7.06 15.44 17.35
CA LEU A 132 -6.13 14.39 17.75
C LEU A 132 -5.16 14.90 18.82
N ARG A 133 -4.62 16.11 18.66
CA ARG A 133 -3.72 16.71 19.65
C ARG A 133 -4.38 16.90 21.01
N GLN A 134 -5.64 17.34 21.04
CA GLN A 134 -6.41 17.47 22.28
C GLN A 134 -6.53 16.11 22.99
N VAL A 135 -6.96 15.07 22.26
CA VAL A 135 -7.07 13.71 22.78
C VAL A 135 -5.73 13.18 23.28
N VAL A 136 -4.65 13.40 22.53
CA VAL A 136 -3.29 12.96 22.92
C VAL A 136 -2.81 13.70 24.18
N ASN A 137 -3.04 15.00 24.30
CA ASN A 137 -2.62 15.78 25.47
C ASN A 137 -3.42 15.41 26.73
N GLU A 138 -4.69 15.06 26.60
CA GLU A 138 -5.55 14.66 27.72
C GLU A 138 -5.20 13.25 28.23
N LEU A 139 -4.77 12.36 27.34
CA LEU A 139 -4.60 10.93 27.62
C LEU A 139 -3.14 10.48 27.65
N LEU A 140 -2.20 11.42 27.71
CA LEU A 140 -0.79 11.08 27.72
C LEU A 140 -0.39 10.40 29.04
N PRO A 141 0.20 9.19 29.02
CA PRO A 141 0.64 8.54 30.24
C PRO A 141 1.69 9.34 31.00
N THR A 142 1.73 9.17 32.31
CA THR A 142 2.69 9.88 33.15
C THR A 142 4.14 9.50 32.81
N GLY A 143 5.01 10.50 32.65
CA GLY A 143 6.42 10.29 32.32
C GLY A 143 6.74 10.08 30.83
N VAL A 144 5.72 9.98 29.97
CA VAL A 144 5.89 9.96 28.52
C VAL A 144 5.96 11.40 27.99
N GLN A 145 6.91 11.67 27.10
CA GLN A 145 6.99 12.95 26.38
C GLN A 145 6.68 12.73 24.91
N VAL A 146 5.62 13.37 24.42
CA VAL A 146 5.36 13.46 22.98
C VAL A 146 6.13 14.65 22.42
N PRO A 147 6.77 14.52 21.25
CA PRO A 147 7.36 15.68 20.58
C PRO A 147 6.34 16.80 20.45
N ALA A 148 6.76 18.06 20.64
CA ALA A 148 5.93 19.26 20.47
C ALA A 148 5.63 19.57 18.98
N SER A 149 5.31 18.53 18.21
CA SER A 149 4.99 18.60 16.79
C SER A 149 3.48 18.82 16.60
N ALA A 150 3.11 19.61 15.59
CA ALA A 150 1.73 19.72 15.15
C ALA A 150 1.29 18.55 14.24
N ASP A 151 2.23 17.70 13.80
CA ASP A 151 2.00 16.63 12.83
C ASP A 151 1.18 15.47 13.42
N PRO A 152 0.04 15.09 12.78
CA PRO A 152 -0.84 14.02 13.28
C PRO A 152 -0.15 12.67 13.43
N GLY A 153 0.77 12.31 12.53
CA GLY A 153 1.46 11.03 12.58
C GLY A 153 2.39 10.93 13.77
N THR A 154 3.08 12.03 14.07
CA THR A 154 3.95 12.13 15.25
C THR A 154 3.13 12.06 16.55
N LEU A 155 1.98 12.73 16.60
CA LEU A 155 1.08 12.69 17.76
C LEU A 155 0.46 11.30 17.96
N ALA A 156 -0.09 10.71 16.90
CA ALA A 156 -0.69 9.38 16.92
C ALA A 156 0.33 8.32 17.35
N GLY A 157 1.51 8.29 16.71
CA GLY A 157 2.54 7.32 17.04
C GLY A 157 3.20 7.58 18.41
N GLY A 158 3.26 8.85 18.85
CA GLY A 158 3.74 9.23 20.17
C GLY A 158 2.82 8.82 21.32
N LEU A 159 1.52 8.67 21.07
CA LEU A 159 0.59 8.05 22.02
C LEU A 159 0.54 6.53 21.85
N LEU A 160 0.38 6.03 20.62
CA LEU A 160 0.22 4.61 20.32
C LEU A 160 1.45 3.80 20.69
N GLY A 161 2.66 4.32 20.54
CA GLY A 161 3.90 3.63 20.90
C GLY A 161 3.93 3.27 22.40
N PRO A 162 3.91 4.24 23.32
CA PRO A 162 3.94 3.99 24.75
C PRO A 162 2.79 3.11 25.27
N VAL A 163 1.59 3.23 24.68
CA VAL A 163 0.44 2.42 25.12
C VAL A 163 0.49 0.99 24.58
N SER A 164 1.11 0.74 23.42
CA SER A 164 1.11 -0.58 22.78
C SER A 164 2.43 -1.34 22.85
N LEU A 165 3.54 -0.67 23.19
CA LEU A 165 4.88 -1.24 23.14
C LEU A 165 5.58 -1.26 24.51
N LEU A 166 6.60 -2.11 24.62
CA LEU A 166 7.53 -2.18 25.74
C LEU A 166 8.74 -1.29 25.45
N ASP A 167 9.27 -0.66 26.48
CA ASP A 167 10.55 0.05 26.38
C ASP A 167 11.66 -0.97 25.98
N PRO A 168 12.39 -0.73 24.88
CA PRO A 168 13.38 -1.70 24.37
C PRO A 168 14.64 -1.82 25.25
N ARG A 169 14.87 -0.89 26.17
CA ARG A 169 16.00 -0.89 27.12
C ARG A 169 15.61 -1.52 28.44
N ALA A 170 14.44 -1.16 28.97
CA ALA A 170 13.98 -1.63 30.27
C ALA A 170 13.20 -2.96 30.19
N GLY A 171 12.60 -3.27 29.04
CA GLY A 171 11.69 -4.41 28.87
C GLY A 171 10.37 -4.27 29.63
N GLN A 172 10.02 -3.04 30.03
CA GLN A 172 8.85 -2.72 30.84
C GLN A 172 7.83 -1.88 30.05
N PRO A 173 6.54 -1.92 30.40
CA PRO A 173 5.54 -1.02 29.82
C PRO A 173 5.87 0.44 30.11
N HIS A 174 5.61 1.33 29.16
CA HIS A 174 5.74 2.78 29.37
C HIS A 174 4.63 3.37 30.25
N ALA A 175 3.49 2.69 30.32
CA ALA A 175 2.27 3.14 30.99
C ALA A 175 1.61 2.01 31.78
N SER A 176 0.87 2.39 32.83
CA SER A 176 0.05 1.44 33.60
C SER A 176 -1.05 0.79 32.73
N ALA A 177 -1.64 -0.30 33.21
CA ALA A 177 -2.75 -0.93 32.49
C ALA A 177 -3.98 -0.01 32.40
N GLU A 178 -4.23 0.78 33.45
CA GLU A 178 -5.31 1.76 33.53
C GLU A 178 -5.08 2.93 32.57
N GLU A 179 -3.89 3.52 32.57
CA GLU A 179 -3.52 4.62 31.65
C GLU A 179 -3.65 4.17 30.19
N ARG A 180 -3.16 2.96 29.87
CA ARG A 180 -3.29 2.37 28.54
C ARG A 180 -4.75 2.21 28.13
N THR A 181 -5.56 1.66 29.02
CA THR A 181 -6.99 1.43 28.75
C THR A 181 -7.72 2.75 28.53
N ALA A 182 -7.43 3.77 29.35
CA ALA A 182 -7.99 5.11 29.19
C ALA A 182 -7.58 5.76 27.86
N ALA A 183 -6.31 5.68 27.50
CA ALA A 183 -5.80 6.23 26.25
C ALA A 183 -6.42 5.58 25.01
N LEU A 184 -6.51 4.24 24.99
CA LEU A 184 -7.14 3.51 23.90
C LEU A 184 -8.65 3.78 23.82
N ALA A 185 -9.34 3.84 24.97
CA ALA A 185 -10.75 4.19 25.02
C ALA A 185 -11.03 5.60 24.49
N GLY A 186 -10.17 6.57 24.83
CA GLY A 186 -10.32 7.93 24.32
C GLY A 186 -9.98 8.09 22.83
N LEU A 187 -9.03 7.31 22.30
CA LEU A 187 -8.83 7.21 20.85
C LEU A 187 -10.05 6.63 20.13
N THR A 188 -10.72 5.65 20.73
CA THR A 188 -11.97 5.10 20.21
C THR A 188 -13.14 6.08 20.32
N ALA A 189 -13.30 6.75 21.46
CA ALA A 189 -14.33 7.78 21.65
C ALA A 189 -14.13 8.98 20.69
N GLY A 190 -12.88 9.36 20.44
CA GLY A 190 -12.53 10.38 19.45
C GLY A 190 -12.65 9.91 18.00
N GLY A 191 -12.95 8.64 17.75
CA GLY A 191 -13.09 8.07 16.40
C GLY A 191 -11.78 8.04 15.62
N PHE A 192 -10.65 7.80 16.29
CA PHE A 192 -9.31 7.68 15.69
C PHE A 192 -8.84 6.22 15.57
N ALA A 193 -9.33 5.32 16.44
CA ALA A 193 -9.00 3.91 16.38
C ALA A 193 -10.13 3.01 16.91
N HIS A 194 -10.22 1.79 16.42
CA HIS A 194 -11.03 0.71 16.97
C HIS A 194 -10.13 -0.33 17.60
N VAL A 195 -10.47 -0.75 18.81
CA VAL A 195 -9.73 -1.77 19.57
C VAL A 195 -10.65 -2.97 19.72
N ALA A 196 -10.29 -4.09 19.09
CA ALA A 196 -11.14 -5.28 19.07
C ALA A 196 -11.08 -6.06 20.40
N GLN A 197 -9.92 -6.06 21.05
CA GLN A 197 -9.63 -6.80 22.28
C GLN A 197 -8.63 -6.03 23.14
N GLU A 198 -8.48 -6.44 24.40
CA GLU A 198 -7.49 -5.86 25.30
C GLU A 198 -6.08 -5.90 24.67
N VAL A 199 -5.41 -4.75 24.60
CA VAL A 199 -4.06 -4.62 24.07
C VAL A 199 -3.06 -4.74 25.22
N LYS A 200 -2.21 -5.77 25.15
CA LYS A 200 -1.06 -5.92 26.05
C LYS A 200 0.21 -5.38 25.35
N PRO A 201 1.17 -4.84 26.10
CA PRO A 201 2.39 -4.28 25.52
C PRO A 201 3.18 -5.35 24.75
N ALA A 202 3.57 -5.02 23.53
CA ALA A 202 4.39 -5.85 22.65
C ALA A 202 5.84 -5.36 22.61
N GLN A 203 6.78 -6.20 22.17
CA GLN A 203 8.14 -5.77 21.89
C GLN A 203 8.23 -5.00 20.57
N ALA A 204 7.45 -5.36 19.55
CA ALA A 204 7.49 -4.72 18.23
C ALA A 204 6.07 -4.48 17.67
N ALA A 205 5.98 -3.59 16.69
CA ALA A 205 4.75 -3.30 15.96
C ALA A 205 4.84 -3.71 14.49
N VAL A 206 3.71 -4.18 13.93
CA VAL A 206 3.49 -4.21 12.48
C VAL A 206 2.37 -3.25 12.14
N VAL A 207 2.65 -2.30 11.26
CA VAL A 207 1.67 -1.37 10.72
C VAL A 207 1.25 -1.83 9.33
N LEU A 208 0.02 -2.32 9.21
CA LEU A 208 -0.59 -2.71 7.95
C LEU A 208 -1.24 -1.51 7.27
N THR A 209 -0.90 -1.32 6.00
CA THR A 209 -1.49 -0.29 5.14
C THR A 209 -1.79 -0.85 3.75
N ARG A 210 -2.29 0.01 2.86
CA ARG A 210 -2.57 -0.32 1.46
C ARG A 210 -1.84 0.64 0.53
N ALA A 211 -2.05 0.46 -0.77
CA ALA A 211 -1.77 1.49 -1.75
C ALA A 211 -2.42 2.83 -1.35
N ARG A 212 -1.85 3.93 -1.84
CA ARG A 212 -2.45 5.26 -1.67
C ARG A 212 -3.89 5.25 -2.18
N VAL A 213 -4.76 6.04 -1.54
CA VAL A 213 -6.04 6.41 -2.15
C VAL A 213 -5.77 7.58 -3.08
N GLU A 214 -6.33 7.56 -4.29
CA GLU A 214 -6.15 8.66 -5.24
C GLU A 214 -7.12 9.79 -4.91
N ASP A 215 -6.73 10.60 -3.92
CA ASP A 215 -7.44 11.82 -3.51
C ASP A 215 -6.45 12.97 -3.24
N GLU A 216 -6.98 14.18 -3.03
CA GLU A 216 -6.16 15.38 -2.81
C GLU A 216 -5.27 15.31 -1.55
N SER A 217 -5.62 14.47 -0.58
CA SER A 217 -4.91 14.30 0.70
C SER A 217 -4.06 13.02 0.76
N ALA A 218 -3.94 12.28 -0.34
CA ALA A 218 -3.26 10.99 -0.42
C ALA A 218 -1.83 11.02 0.12
N GLY A 219 -1.06 12.01 -0.32
CA GLY A 219 0.33 12.20 0.12
C GLY A 219 0.43 12.57 1.59
N ALA A 220 -0.47 13.43 2.08
CA ALA A 220 -0.52 13.83 3.49
C ALA A 220 -0.85 12.63 4.40
N ARG A 221 -1.87 11.84 4.05
CA ARG A 221 -2.24 10.60 4.77
C ARG A 221 -1.08 9.59 4.82
N SER A 222 -0.40 9.42 3.69
CA SER A 222 0.75 8.51 3.59
C SER A 222 1.93 8.99 4.44
N ALA A 223 2.19 10.30 4.47
CA ALA A 223 3.22 10.89 5.33
C ALA A 223 2.87 10.73 6.82
N ILE A 224 1.60 10.87 7.20
CA ILE A 224 1.12 10.64 8.57
C ILE A 224 1.40 9.20 9.01
N LEU A 225 1.08 8.21 8.17
CA LEU A 225 1.37 6.79 8.48
C LEU A 225 2.88 6.52 8.59
N ALA A 226 3.70 7.09 7.70
CA ALA A 226 5.15 6.95 7.75
C ALA A 226 5.74 7.52 9.05
N ARG A 227 5.30 8.72 9.45
CA ARG A 227 5.75 9.36 10.70
C ARG A 227 5.26 8.63 11.94
N MET A 228 4.04 8.11 11.91
CA MET A 228 3.51 7.27 12.98
C MET A 228 4.34 6.00 13.15
N ALA A 229 4.64 5.28 12.07
CA ALA A 229 5.54 4.11 12.11
C ALA A 229 6.92 4.46 12.68
N THR A 230 7.44 5.65 12.39
CA THR A 230 8.70 6.15 12.95
C THR A 230 8.63 6.33 14.48
N GLN A 231 7.52 6.86 15.01
CA GLN A 231 7.37 7.02 16.46
C GLN A 231 7.13 5.70 17.19
N LEU A 232 6.43 4.76 16.55
CA LEU A 232 6.29 3.40 17.06
C LEU A 232 7.65 2.73 17.21
N ASP A 233 8.51 2.84 16.19
CA ASP A 233 9.87 2.29 16.22
C ASP A 233 10.68 2.82 17.40
N ARG A 234 10.62 4.14 17.64
CA ARG A 234 11.31 4.78 18.78
C ARG A 234 10.82 4.32 20.15
N SER A 235 9.58 3.85 20.24
CA SER A 235 8.95 3.43 21.49
C SER A 235 9.14 1.95 21.79
N GLY A 236 9.45 1.13 20.77
CA GLY A 236 9.59 -0.32 20.88
C GLY A 236 10.95 -0.85 20.43
N ALA A 237 11.03 -2.17 20.27
CA ALA A 237 12.21 -2.87 19.78
C ALA A 237 12.25 -3.00 18.25
N GLY A 238 11.26 -2.47 17.54
CA GLY A 238 11.21 -2.46 16.08
C GLY A 238 9.81 -2.20 15.54
N THR A 239 9.74 -1.66 14.31
CA THR A 239 8.50 -1.49 13.55
C THR A 239 8.67 -1.91 12.10
N VAL A 240 7.68 -2.66 11.59
CA VAL A 240 7.56 -2.96 10.16
C VAL A 240 6.32 -2.26 9.59
N LEU A 241 6.51 -1.35 8.63
CA LEU A 241 5.44 -0.76 7.84
C LEU A 241 5.20 -1.62 6.60
N ALA A 242 4.08 -2.31 6.55
CA ALA A 242 3.80 -3.33 5.55
C ALA A 242 2.53 -2.98 4.77
N GLY A 243 2.67 -2.73 3.47
CA GLY A 243 1.60 -2.36 2.56
C GLY A 243 1.38 -3.38 1.45
N THR A 244 0.22 -3.29 0.80
CA THR A 244 -0.07 -4.04 -0.44
C THR A 244 0.67 -3.45 -1.63
N ALA A 245 0.64 -4.15 -2.77
CA ALA A 245 1.16 -3.64 -4.03
C ALA A 245 0.70 -2.18 -4.31
N GLY A 246 1.64 -1.33 -4.75
CA GLY A 246 1.42 0.11 -4.96
C GLY A 246 1.64 1.00 -3.72
N SER A 247 1.81 0.43 -2.53
CA SER A 247 2.14 1.20 -1.30
C SER A 247 3.55 1.83 -1.34
N ALA A 248 4.45 1.28 -2.16
CA ALA A 248 5.82 1.74 -2.32
C ALA A 248 6.02 2.82 -3.40
N ASP A 249 4.95 3.20 -4.11
CA ASP A 249 4.97 4.32 -5.05
C ASP A 249 5.39 5.61 -4.34
N GLY A 250 5.92 6.60 -5.07
CA GLY A 250 6.52 7.81 -4.48
C GLY A 250 5.64 8.64 -3.54
N SER A 251 4.31 8.44 -3.57
CA SER A 251 3.34 9.08 -2.67
C SER A 251 2.62 8.09 -1.74
N GLY A 252 2.96 6.80 -1.77
CA GLY A 252 2.45 5.79 -0.86
C GLY A 252 3.21 5.75 0.46
N PRO A 253 2.64 5.17 1.54
CA PRO A 253 3.25 5.20 2.87
C PRO A 253 4.63 4.53 2.92
N VAL A 254 4.78 3.39 2.23
CA VAL A 254 6.06 2.67 2.14
C VAL A 254 7.06 3.45 1.29
N GLY A 255 6.61 4.06 0.19
CA GLY A 255 7.45 4.87 -0.67
C GLY A 255 8.02 6.09 0.04
N ILE A 256 7.21 6.76 0.87
CA ILE A 256 7.64 7.89 1.70
C ILE A 256 8.71 7.47 2.71
N VAL A 257 8.53 6.34 3.40
CA VAL A 257 9.55 5.82 4.33
C VAL A 257 10.86 5.53 3.59
N ARG A 258 10.80 4.87 2.43
CA ARG A 258 11.99 4.51 1.64
C ARG A 258 12.70 5.72 1.04
N ALA A 259 11.98 6.81 0.77
CA ALA A 259 12.54 8.02 0.20
C ALA A 259 13.26 8.91 1.22
N ASP A 260 12.94 8.78 2.51
CA ASP A 260 13.56 9.54 3.60
C ASP A 260 14.58 8.68 4.35
N ASN A 261 15.87 8.90 4.09
CA ASN A 261 16.96 8.15 4.72
C ASN A 261 16.94 8.19 6.26
N SER A 262 16.39 9.25 6.88
CA SER A 262 16.30 9.36 8.34
C SER A 262 15.23 8.43 8.93
N ILE A 263 14.24 8.04 8.13
CA ILE A 263 13.18 7.10 8.50
C ILE A 263 13.52 5.69 8.05
N ALA A 264 14.05 5.56 6.82
CA ALA A 264 14.49 4.30 6.22
C ALA A 264 15.46 3.51 7.09
N SER A 265 16.36 4.18 7.82
CA SER A 265 17.31 3.53 8.73
C SER A 265 16.67 3.00 10.02
N LEU A 266 15.45 3.43 10.35
CA LEU A 266 14.74 3.05 11.58
C LEU A 266 13.73 1.94 11.29
N VAL A 267 12.82 2.20 10.35
CA VAL A 267 11.65 1.36 10.09
C VAL A 267 11.92 0.40 8.94
N SER A 268 11.57 -0.88 9.12
CA SER A 268 11.57 -1.83 8.01
C SER A 268 10.29 -1.73 7.19
N THR A 269 10.36 -1.99 5.88
CA THR A 269 9.19 -1.88 5.01
C THR A 269 8.95 -3.12 4.16
N VAL A 270 7.67 -3.43 3.91
CA VAL A 270 7.24 -4.48 2.98
C VAL A 270 6.14 -3.94 2.07
N ASP A 271 6.16 -4.21 0.76
CA ASP A 271 5.23 -3.58 -0.21
C ASP A 271 4.24 -4.51 -0.92
N ASN A 272 4.18 -5.79 -0.55
CA ASN A 272 3.37 -6.81 -1.22
C ASN A 272 2.67 -7.77 -0.22
N THR A 273 2.15 -7.23 0.89
CA THR A 273 1.52 -8.02 1.97
C THR A 273 0.27 -8.80 1.55
N ASP A 274 -0.32 -8.47 0.41
CA ASP A 274 -1.39 -9.22 -0.26
C ASP A 274 -0.92 -10.60 -0.76
N THR A 275 0.39 -10.80 -0.87
CA THR A 275 1.00 -12.08 -1.28
C THR A 275 1.56 -12.87 -0.10
N ALA A 276 1.63 -14.20 -0.23
CA ALA A 276 2.26 -15.08 0.74
C ALA A 276 3.76 -14.76 0.92
N ALA A 277 4.44 -14.43 -0.17
CA ALA A 277 5.85 -14.02 -0.13
C ALA A 277 6.04 -12.74 0.69
N GLY A 278 5.19 -11.73 0.50
CA GLY A 278 5.22 -10.50 1.29
C GLY A 278 4.92 -10.73 2.77
N ARG A 279 3.96 -11.59 3.11
CA ARG A 279 3.71 -11.96 4.52
C ARG A 279 4.92 -12.63 5.16
N VAL A 280 5.61 -13.53 4.45
CA VAL A 280 6.89 -14.09 4.92
C VAL A 280 7.95 -13.00 5.08
N ALA A 281 8.02 -12.03 4.17
CA ALA A 281 8.93 -10.89 4.27
C ALA A 281 8.69 -10.05 5.52
N VAL A 282 7.43 -9.85 5.94
CA VAL A 282 7.12 -9.15 7.20
C VAL A 282 7.71 -9.87 8.40
N ILE A 283 7.59 -11.19 8.47
CA ILE A 283 8.15 -11.98 9.58
C ILE A 283 9.68 -11.86 9.62
N MET A 284 10.32 -11.98 8.46
CA MET A 284 11.77 -11.89 8.35
C MET A 284 12.28 -10.47 8.65
N ALA A 285 11.55 -9.44 8.23
CA ALA A 285 11.84 -8.05 8.54
C ALA A 285 11.68 -7.75 10.05
N LEU A 286 10.66 -8.32 10.70
CA LEU A 286 10.53 -8.24 12.16
C LEU A 286 11.71 -8.88 12.88
N ARG A 287 12.18 -10.04 12.41
CA ARG A 287 13.38 -10.70 12.96
C ARG A 287 14.60 -9.79 12.85
N GLU A 288 14.81 -9.19 11.67
CA GLU A 288 15.90 -8.24 11.43
C GLU A 288 15.80 -6.99 12.33
N GLN A 289 14.59 -6.49 12.57
CA GLN A 289 14.35 -5.39 13.50
C GLN A 289 14.72 -5.73 14.94
N PHE A 290 14.43 -6.96 15.40
CA PHE A 290 14.90 -7.42 16.71
C PHE A 290 16.43 -7.49 16.83
N ASP A 291 17.15 -7.61 15.71
CA ASP A 291 18.61 -7.52 15.64
C ASP A 291 19.09 -6.06 15.50
N ARG A 292 18.20 -5.07 15.67
CA ARG A 292 18.41 -3.62 15.49
C ARG A 292 18.89 -3.25 14.09
N GLN A 293 18.33 -3.90 13.10
CA GLN A 293 18.56 -3.61 11.70
C GLN A 293 17.26 -3.27 10.99
N SER A 294 17.38 -2.59 9.85
CA SER A 294 16.25 -2.19 9.02
C SER A 294 16.50 -2.55 7.57
N GLY A 295 15.42 -2.90 6.88
CA GLY A 295 15.47 -3.28 5.48
C GLY A 295 14.15 -3.02 4.76
N HIS A 296 14.19 -3.07 3.44
CA HIS A 296 13.07 -2.70 2.58
C HIS A 296 12.82 -3.78 1.54
N TYR A 297 11.69 -4.47 1.67
CA TYR A 297 11.43 -5.72 0.97
C TYR A 297 10.14 -5.70 0.16
N GLY A 298 10.06 -6.57 -0.84
CA GLY A 298 8.86 -6.76 -1.63
C GLY A 298 9.15 -6.87 -3.11
N SER A 299 8.22 -6.36 -3.91
CA SER A 299 8.18 -6.48 -5.36
C SER A 299 8.39 -5.16 -6.10
N ALA A 300 8.27 -4.02 -5.41
CA ALA A 300 8.47 -2.72 -6.02
C ALA A 300 9.94 -2.47 -6.39
N GLY A 301 10.17 -1.66 -7.43
CA GLY A 301 11.52 -1.36 -7.93
C GLY A 301 12.45 -0.62 -6.96
N ASN A 302 11.91 -0.10 -5.85
CA ASN A 302 12.67 0.51 -4.74
C ASN A 302 12.85 -0.42 -3.53
N ALA A 303 12.55 -1.73 -3.66
CA ALA A 303 12.90 -2.74 -2.68
C ALA A 303 14.37 -3.16 -2.81
N GLN A 304 15.02 -3.49 -1.70
CA GLN A 304 16.37 -4.05 -1.64
C GLN A 304 16.39 -5.53 -2.06
N GLY A 305 15.26 -6.22 -1.94
CA GLY A 305 15.07 -7.61 -2.33
C GLY A 305 13.70 -8.14 -1.92
N ALA A 306 13.43 -9.42 -2.21
CA ALA A 306 12.16 -10.05 -1.82
C ALA A 306 12.10 -10.34 -0.31
N LEU A 307 13.24 -10.64 0.31
CA LEU A 307 13.38 -11.02 1.72
C LEU A 307 14.73 -10.50 2.27
N PRO A 308 14.89 -10.34 3.59
CA PRO A 308 16.19 -10.16 4.22
C PRO A 308 17.15 -11.29 3.82
N GLY A 309 18.41 -10.94 3.58
CA GLY A 309 19.44 -11.94 3.26
C GLY A 309 19.60 -12.97 4.39
N SER A 310 19.82 -14.23 4.03
CA SER A 310 20.25 -15.23 5.01
C SER A 310 21.68 -14.88 5.44
N ARG A 311 21.89 -14.57 6.71
CA ARG A 311 23.23 -14.66 7.29
C ARG A 311 23.64 -16.14 7.24
N GLY A 312 24.58 -16.45 6.35
CA GLY A 312 25.32 -17.71 6.37
C GLY A 312 26.29 -17.76 7.54
#